data_AF-T0LM16-F1
#
_entry.id   AF-T0LM16-F1
#
_cell.length_a   1.000
_cell.length_b   1.000
_cell.length_c   1.000
_cell.angle_alpha   90.00
_cell.angle_beta   90.00
_cell.angle_gamma   90.00
#
_symmetry.space_group_name_H-M   'P 1'
#
loop_
_entity.id
_entity.type
_entity.pdbx_description
1 polymer ?
#
loop_
_entity_poly.entity_id
_entity_poly.type
_entity_poly.pdbx_seq_one_letter_code
_entity_poly.pdbx_strand_id
1 'polypeptide(L)' 'MERELYSKKSIEDALALKMNVICGVIKDREMRKILLAMDRNSIYEKENRVSLKSTHVYNVYIKSMEFMQGKQIAV' A
#
# COMPACT_ATOMS: atom_id res chain seq x y z
N MET A 1 -4.89 10.13 -15.32
CA MET A 1 -4.31 8.83 -14.94
C MET A 1 -5.34 8.17 -14.06
N GLU A 2 -6.13 7.24 -14.61
CA GLU A 2 -7.07 6.45 -13.80
C GLU A 2 -6.25 5.64 -12.80
N ARG A 3 -6.74 5.51 -11.56
CA ARG A 3 -6.11 4.69 -10.54
C ARG A 3 -6.34 3.23 -10.91
N GLU A 4 -5.61 2.74 -11.89
CA GLU A 4 -5.65 1.34 -12.28
C GLU A 4 -5.23 0.50 -11.06
N LEU A 5 -6.10 -0.42 -10.69
CA LEU A 5 -5.81 -1.39 -9.63
C LEU A 5 -5.10 -2.57 -10.29
N TYR A 6 -3.91 -2.89 -9.79
CA TYR A 6 -3.08 -3.94 -10.33
C TYR A 6 -3.36 -5.24 -9.59
N SER A 7 -3.50 -6.32 -10.35
CA SER A 7 -3.38 -7.67 -9.78
C SER A 7 -1.92 -7.97 -9.45
N LYS A 8 -1.66 -8.98 -8.61
CA LYS A 8 -0.27 -9.43 -8.35
C LYS A 8 0.48 -9.73 -9.65
N LYS A 9 -0.17 -10.42 -10.59
CA LYS A 9 0.41 -10.77 -11.90
C LYS A 9 0.80 -9.51 -12.69
N SER A 10 -0.07 -8.50 -12.72
CA SER A 10 0.22 -7.23 -13.41
C SER A 10 1.44 -6.52 -12.83
N ILE A 11 1.66 -6.62 -11.51
CA ILE A 11 2.84 -6.06 -10.84
C ILE A 11 4.09 -6.89 -11.21
N GLU A 12 3.98 -8.22 -11.19
CA GLU A 12 5.07 -9.12 -11.61
C GLU A 12 5.52 -8.85 -13.04
N ASP A 13 4.56 -8.68 -13.97
CA ASP A 13 4.83 -8.36 -15.37
C ASP A 13 5.55 -7.00 -15.51
N ALA A 14 5.08 -5.97 -14.80
CA ALA A 14 5.72 -4.65 -14.81
C ALA A 14 7.15 -4.68 -14.25
N LEU A 15 7.39 -5.45 -13.18
CA LEU A 15 8.72 -5.64 -12.60
C LEU A 15 9.65 -6.41 -13.55
N ALA A 16 9.14 -7.44 -14.23
CA ALA A 16 9.89 -8.18 -15.24
C ALA A 16 10.33 -7.29 -16.41
N LEU A 17 9.49 -6.30 -16.76
CA LEU A 17 9.80 -5.25 -17.74
C LEU A 17 10.69 -4.13 -17.17
N LYS A 18 11.18 -4.24 -15.93
CA LYS A 18 12.00 -3.26 -15.22
C LYS A 18 11.34 -1.88 -15.10
N MET A 19 10.01 -1.84 -15.04
CA MET A 19 9.25 -0.61 -14.85
C MET A 19 9.17 -0.22 -13.38
N ASN A 20 9.29 1.07 -13.09
CA ASN A 20 8.96 1.63 -11.78
C ASN A 20 7.48 2.02 -11.76
N VAL A 21 6.68 1.36 -10.91
CA VAL A 21 5.23 1.56 -10.85
C VAL A 21 4.76 1.95 -9.46
N ILE A 22 3.82 2.91 -9.40
CA ILE A 22 3.02 3.21 -8.21
C ILE A 22 1.58 2.88 -8.57
N CYS A 23 1.01 1.86 -7.94
CA CYS A 23 -0.34 1.39 -8.26
C CYS A 23 -1.13 1.06 -7.00
N GLY A 24 -2.46 1.11 -7.11
CA GLY A 24 -3.32 0.47 -6.12
C GLY A 24 -3.35 -1.04 -6.36
N VAL A 25 -3.52 -1.84 -5.31
CA VAL A 25 -3.55 -3.31 -5.44
C VAL A 25 -4.99 -3.81 -5.32
N ILE A 26 -5.42 -4.70 -6.22
CA ILE A 26 -6.73 -5.37 -6.12
C ILE A 26 -6.74 -6.25 -4.86
N LYS A 27 -7.81 -6.15 -4.06
CA LYS A 27 -8.04 -7.05 -2.93
C LYS A 27 -8.47 -8.43 -3.45
N ASP A 28 -7.50 -9.28 -3.77
CA ASP A 28 -7.73 -10.69 -4.10
C ASP A 28 -7.42 -11.62 -2.92
N ARG A 29 -7.54 -12.94 -3.13
CA ARG A 29 -7.31 -13.96 -2.09
C ARG A 29 -5.86 -13.96 -1.59
N GLU A 30 -4.89 -13.66 -2.44
CA GLU A 30 -3.47 -13.61 -2.07
C GLU A 30 -3.18 -12.34 -1.27
N MET A 31 -3.68 -11.20 -1.73
CA MET A 31 -3.51 -9.92 -1.04
C MET A 31 -4.25 -9.90 0.30
N ARG A 32 -5.37 -10.63 0.40
CA ARG A 32 -6.07 -10.85 1.67
C ARG A 32 -5.20 -11.58 2.69
N LYS A 33 -4.34 -12.53 2.30
CA LYS A 33 -3.42 -13.20 3.24
C LYS A 33 -2.43 -12.21 3.86
N ILE A 34 -1.88 -11.31 3.04
CA ILE A 34 -0.94 -10.28 3.48
C ILE A 34 -1.64 -9.29 4.42
N LEU A 35 -2.84 -8.85 4.06
CA LEU A 35 -3.67 -7.97 4.90
C LEU A 35 -4.10 -8.64 6.22
N LEU A 36 -4.30 -9.96 6.24
CA LEU A 36 -4.64 -10.71 7.45
C LEU A 36 -3.41 -10.99 8.33
N ALA A 37 -2.21 -11.03 7.75
CA ALA A 37 -0.96 -11.13 8.50
C ALA A 37 -0.60 -9.82 9.21
N MET A 38 -1.15 -8.68 8.75
CA MET A 38 -1.03 -7.42 9.47
C MET A 38 -1.96 -7.35 10.67
N ASP A 39 -1.42 -6.98 11.82
CA ASP A 39 -2.25 -6.47 12.91
C ASP A 39 -2.80 -5.10 12.55
N ARG A 40 -4.11 -5.00 12.33
CA ARG A 40 -4.79 -3.74 12.02
C ARG A 40 -4.64 -2.70 13.12
N ASN A 41 -4.57 -3.12 14.37
CA ASN A 41 -4.44 -2.19 15.50
C ASN A 41 -3.11 -1.45 15.44
N SER A 42 -2.06 -2.14 14.99
CA SER A 42 -0.74 -1.55 14.81
C SER A 42 -0.68 -0.41 13.79
N ILE A 43 -1.66 -0.31 12.86
CA ILE A 43 -1.73 0.83 11.93
C ILE A 43 -2.05 2.12 12.68
N TYR A 44 -2.97 2.06 13.66
CA TYR A 44 -3.49 3.23 14.37
C TYR A 44 -2.58 3.73 15.50
N GLU A 45 -1.35 3.22 15.58
CA GLU A 45 -0.38 3.67 16.57
C GLU A 45 0.13 5.08 16.28
N LYS A 46 0.49 5.82 17.34
CA LYS A 46 0.92 7.21 17.26
C LYS A 46 2.14 7.40 16.36
N GLU A 47 3.02 6.40 16.29
CA GLU A 47 4.20 6.38 15.43
C GLU A 47 3.86 6.38 13.93
N ASN A 48 2.72 5.81 13.54
CA ASN A 48 2.26 5.75 12.16
C ASN A 48 1.45 7.01 11.77
N ARG A 49 1.22 7.94 12.70
CA ARG A 49 0.44 9.14 12.46
C ARG A 49 1.23 10.18 11.66
N VAL A 50 0.73 10.50 10.48
CA VAL A 50 1.29 11.54 9.60
C VAL A 50 0.29 12.70 9.49
N SER A 51 0.78 13.90 9.78
CA SER A 51 0.02 15.14 9.60
C SER A 51 0.18 15.64 8.17
N LEU A 52 -0.90 15.59 7.39
CA LEU A 52 -0.93 16.18 6.06
C LEU A 52 -1.26 17.67 6.20
N LYS A 53 -0.32 18.54 5.82
CA LYS A 53 -0.58 19.98 5.67
C LYS A 53 -1.34 20.21 4.37
N SER A 54 -2.66 20.07 4.39
CA SER A 54 -3.53 20.77 3.44
C SER A 54 -4.17 21.98 4.14
N THR A 55 -5.09 22.68 3.48
CA THR A 55 -5.87 23.79 4.07
C THR A 55 -6.53 23.45 5.40
N HIS A 56 -6.66 22.17 5.74
CA HIS A 56 -6.95 21.66 7.09
C HIS A 56 -5.92 20.58 7.47
N VAL A 57 -5.50 20.54 8.73
CA VAL A 57 -4.59 19.49 9.21
C VAL A 57 -5.38 18.18 9.35
N TYR A 58 -5.12 17.24 8.44
CA TYR A 58 -5.63 15.87 8.54
C TYR A 58 -4.57 14.95 9.11
N ASN A 59 -4.97 14.09 10.05
CA ASN A 59 -4.12 13.03 10.57
C ASN A 59 -4.50 11.74 9.86
N VAL A 60 -3.56 11.16 9.12
CA VAL A 60 -3.69 9.83 8.52
C VAL A 60 -2.71 8.88 9.18
N TYR A 61 -3.03 7.60 9.24
CA TYR A 61 -2.17 6.59 9.83
C TYR A 61 -1.56 5.74 8.72
N ILE A 62 -0.25 5.86 8.52
CA ILE A 62 0.45 5.23 7.40
C ILE A 62 1.38 4.16 7.94
N LYS A 63 1.17 2.90 7.51
CA LYS A 63 2.09 1.79 7.80
C LYS A 63 2.64 1.22 6.51
N SER A 64 3.96 1.27 6.35
CA SER A 64 4.64 0.64 5.21
C SER A 64 5.09 -0.78 5.56
N MET A 65 5.04 -1.69 4.59
CA MET A 65 5.63 -3.01 4.67
C MET A 65 6.36 -3.35 3.38
N GLU A 66 7.32 -4.26 3.45
CA GLU A 66 7.93 -4.81 2.25
C GLU A 66 6.92 -5.64 1.47
N PHE A 67 6.86 -5.42 0.15
CA PHE A 67 6.01 -6.18 -0.73
C PHE A 67 6.73 -6.38 -2.06
N MET A 68 7.08 -7.63 -2.37
CA MET A 68 7.88 -7.99 -3.55
C MET A 68 9.22 -7.22 -3.56
N GLN A 69 9.52 -6.48 -4.63
CA GLN A 69 10.72 -5.65 -4.76
C GLN A 69 10.47 -4.18 -4.34
N GLY A 70 9.33 -3.90 -3.69
CA GLY A 70 8.91 -2.56 -3.34
C GLY A 70 8.35 -2.46 -1.93
N LYS A 71 7.63 -1.36 -1.68
CA LYS A 71 6.93 -1.10 -0.42
C LYS A 71 5.45 -0.96 -0.68
N GLN A 72 4.66 -1.70 0.09
CA GLN A 72 3.21 -1.50 0.16
C GLN A 72 2.89 -0.56 1.31
N ILE A 73 2.03 0.41 1.06
CA ILE A 73 1.60 1.41 2.03
C ILE A 73 0.14 1.14 2.38
N ALA A 74 -0.13 0.86 3.65
CA ALA A 74 -1.47 0.89 4.21
C ALA A 74 -1.72 2.30 4.80
N VAL A 75 -2.89 2.88 4.50
CA VAL A 75 -3.36 4.19 4.98
C VAL A 75 -4.69 3.99 5.69
#